data_AF-A0A816GVE8-F1
#
_entry.id   AF-A0A816GVE8-F1
#
_cell.length_a   1.000
_cell.length_b   1.000
_cell.length_c   1.000
_cell.angle_alpha   90.00
_cell.angle_beta   90.00
_cell.angle_gamma   90.00
#
_symmetry.space_group_name_H-M   'P 1'
#
loop_
_entity.id
_entity.type
_entity.pdbx_description
1 polymer ?
#
loop_
_entity_poly.entity_id
_entity_poly.type
_entity_poly.pdbx_seq_one_letter_code
_entity_poly.pdbx_strand_id
1 'polypeptide(L)'
;MQLSYCNLCSGGKELPCLSNCINVIESCLINVSLINDVWINFIDSIENNAYFNGIEKTLSSIGISISNALLTLFNSDGIQNKDIIDQCGYIH
;
A
#
# COMPACT_ATOMS: atom_id res chain seq x y z
N MET A 1 0.76 30.49 24.86
CA MET A 1 0.24 31.69 25.58
C MET A 1 0.79 32.99 25.01
N GLN A 2 2.11 33.14 24.87
CA GLN A 2 2.74 34.36 24.33
C GLN A 2 2.21 34.78 22.95
N LEU A 3 2.14 33.83 21.99
CA LEU A 3 1.67 34.07 20.62
C LEU A 3 0.26 34.70 20.54
N SER A 4 -0.65 34.26 21.42
CA SER A 4 -2.08 34.60 21.33
C SER A 4 -2.49 35.79 22.20
N TYR A 5 -1.78 36.04 23.30
CA TYR A 5 -2.26 36.97 24.33
C TYR A 5 -1.30 38.11 24.67
N CYS A 6 -0.01 38.03 24.35
CA CYS A 6 0.92 39.09 24.73
C CYS A 6 0.57 40.44 24.09
N ASN A 7 0.07 40.46 22.85
CA ASN A 7 -0.33 41.70 22.19
C ASN A 7 -1.50 42.38 22.92
N LEU A 8 -2.47 41.60 23.39
CA LEU A 8 -3.61 42.09 24.17
C LEU A 8 -3.13 42.67 25.52
N CYS A 9 -2.14 42.03 26.16
CA CYS A 9 -1.55 42.51 27.41
C CYS A 9 -0.71 43.79 27.23
N SER A 10 -0.15 44.04 26.05
CA SER A 10 0.57 45.27 25.72
C SER A 10 -0.33 46.37 25.11
N GLY A 11 -1.65 46.17 25.10
CA GLY A 11 -2.62 47.15 24.58
C GLY A 11 -2.77 47.16 23.04
N GLY A 12 -2.12 46.23 22.34
CA GLY A 12 -2.29 46.05 20.91
C GLY A 12 -3.49 45.16 20.56
N LYS A 13 -4.03 45.32 19.35
CA LYS A 13 -5.19 44.57 18.83
C LYS A 13 -4.89 43.79 17.55
N GLU A 14 -3.63 43.75 17.16
CA GLU A 14 -3.19 43.10 15.93
C GLU A 14 -3.07 41.58 16.13
N LEU A 15 -3.32 40.85 15.05
CA LEU A 15 -3.13 39.41 15.01
C LEU A 15 -1.63 39.06 14.88
N PRO A 16 -1.18 37.92 15.43
CA PRO A 16 0.19 37.48 15.22
C PRO A 16 0.47 37.25 13.74
N CYS A 17 1.68 37.63 13.29
CA CYS A 17 2.12 37.37 11.92
C CYS A 17 2.06 35.87 11.61
N LEU A 18 1.67 35.53 10.38
CA LEU A 18 1.54 34.14 9.92
C LEU A 18 2.83 33.34 10.12
N SER A 19 3.98 33.92 9.78
CA SER A 19 5.29 33.28 9.97
C SER A 19 5.60 32.98 11.44
N ASN A 20 5.32 33.91 12.35
CA ASN A 20 5.52 33.70 13.78
C ASN A 20 4.58 32.62 14.34
N CYS A 21 3.34 32.56 13.83
CA CYS A 21 2.39 31.52 14.20
C CYS A 21 2.87 30.13 13.77
N ILE A 22 3.30 29.99 12.52
CA ILE A 22 3.84 28.74 11.97
C ILE A 22 5.05 28.28 12.80
N ASN A 23 6.02 29.15 13.03
CA ASN A 23 7.24 28.79 13.78
C ASN A 23 6.95 28.30 15.20
N VAL A 24 6.01 28.95 15.91
CA VAL A 24 5.62 28.54 17.26
C VAL A 24 4.90 27.19 17.22
N ILE A 25 4.01 26.97 16.25
CA ILE A 25 3.28 25.70 16.13
C ILE A 25 4.21 24.56 15.73
N GLU A 26 5.11 24.76 14.76
CA GLU A 26 6.12 23.76 14.37
C GLU A 26 6.99 23.36 15.56
N SER A 27 7.40 24.33 16.37
CA SER A 27 8.17 24.07 17.59
C SER A 27 7.35 23.29 18.63
N CYS A 28 6.06 23.58 18.78
CA CYS A 28 5.18 22.81 19.66
C CYS A 28 4.92 21.38 19.16
N LEU A 29 4.93 21.17 17.84
CA LEU A 29 4.63 19.90 17.19
C LEU A 29 5.89 19.12 16.78
N ILE A 30 7.08 19.51 17.24
CA ILE A 30 8.35 18.97 16.76
C ILE A 30 8.48 17.45 16.91
N ASN A 31 7.86 16.87 17.95
CA ASN A 31 7.87 15.41 18.15
C ASN A 31 6.90 14.69 17.20
N VAL A 32 5.82 15.36 16.79
CA VAL A 32 4.84 14.84 15.83
C VAL A 32 5.35 15.02 14.41
N SER A 33 6.16 16.03 14.11
CA SER A 33 6.75 16.18 12.79
C SER A 33 7.76 15.07 12.45
N LEU A 34 8.37 14.40 13.45
CA LEU A 34 9.27 13.27 13.23
C LEU A 34 8.62 12.08 12.51
N ILE A 35 7.32 11.89 12.67
CA ILE A 35 6.57 10.82 12.00
C ILE A 35 5.96 11.25 10.67
N ASN A 36 6.08 12.54 10.29
CA ASN A 36 5.49 13.07 9.07
C ASN A 36 5.99 12.32 7.82
N ASP A 37 7.31 12.15 7.70
CA ASP A 37 7.90 11.49 6.52
C ASP A 37 7.55 9.99 6.48
N VAL A 38 7.51 9.34 7.65
CA VAL A 38 7.09 7.94 7.77
C VAL A 38 5.62 7.78 7.36
N TRP A 39 4.77 8.71 7.78
CA TRP A 39 3.36 8.72 7.45
C TRP A 39 3.12 8.94 5.97
N ILE A 40 3.81 9.91 5.36
CA ILE A 40 3.75 10.16 3.91
C ILE A 40 4.18 8.91 3.15
N ASN A 41 5.32 8.33 3.49
CA ASN A 41 5.80 7.11 2.85
C ASN A 41 4.82 5.94 3.00
N PHE A 42 4.13 5.84 4.13
CA PHE A 42 3.10 4.82 4.35
C PHE A 42 1.89 5.03 3.43
N ILE A 43 1.38 6.26 3.32
CA ILE A 43 0.27 6.60 2.43
C ILE A 43 0.67 6.37 0.97
N ASP A 44 1.84 6.87 0.55
CA ASP A 44 2.38 6.67 -0.79
C ASP A 44 2.51 5.17 -1.11
N SER A 45 2.92 4.36 -0.13
CA SER A 45 3.03 2.91 -0.29
C SER A 45 1.67 2.23 -0.44
N ILE A 46 0.60 2.77 0.18
CA ILE A 46 -0.76 2.26 0.01
C ILE A 46 -1.30 2.67 -1.38
N GLU A 47 -1.17 3.94 -1.74
CA GLU A 47 -1.72 4.47 -3.00
C GLU A 47 -1.04 3.86 -4.22
N ASN A 48 0.28 3.65 -4.16
CA ASN A 48 1.05 3.05 -5.25
C ASN A 48 0.99 1.51 -5.26
N ASN A 49 0.47 0.87 -4.20
CA ASN A 49 0.25 -0.58 -4.22
C ASN A 49 -1.00 -0.93 -5.02
N ALA A 50 -0.81 -1.11 -6.33
CA ALA A 50 -1.77 -1.75 -7.23
C ALA A 50 -2.15 -3.19 -6.78
N TYR A 51 -1.40 -3.78 -5.84
CA TYR A 51 -1.67 -5.09 -5.25
C TYR A 51 -3.08 -5.22 -4.69
N PHE A 52 -3.64 -4.19 -4.06
CA PHE A 52 -5.01 -4.27 -3.52
C PHE A 52 -6.07 -4.47 -4.60
N ASN A 53 -5.88 -3.89 -5.79
CA ASN A 53 -6.80 -4.05 -6.91
C ASN A 53 -6.68 -5.42 -7.60
N GLY A 54 -5.51 -6.07 -7.49
CA GLY A 54 -5.25 -7.37 -8.11
C GLY A 54 -5.68 -8.57 -7.25
N ILE A 55 -5.63 -8.46 -5.92
CA ILE A 55 -5.84 -9.60 -5.00
C ILE A 55 -7.24 -10.19 -5.15
N GLU A 56 -8.29 -9.37 -5.15
CA GLU A 56 -9.67 -9.87 -5.27
C GLU A 56 -9.91 -10.55 -6.63
N LYS A 57 -9.38 -9.95 -7.71
CA LYS A 57 -9.45 -10.52 -9.06
C LYS A 57 -8.69 -11.83 -9.19
N THR A 58 -7.49 -11.91 -8.60
CA THR A 58 -6.69 -13.14 -8.59
C THR A 58 -7.41 -14.22 -7.79
N LEU A 59 -7.85 -13.93 -6.56
CA LEU A 59 -8.53 -14.90 -5.69
C LEU A 59 -9.83 -15.43 -6.31
N SER A 60 -10.64 -14.55 -6.90
CA SER A 60 -11.87 -14.96 -7.60
C SER A 60 -11.60 -15.82 -8.84
N SER A 61 -10.45 -15.64 -9.49
CA SER A 61 -10.06 -16.41 -10.69
C SER A 61 -9.34 -17.74 -10.41
N ILE A 62 -8.96 -18.03 -9.15
CA ILE A 62 -8.19 -19.24 -8.81
C ILE A 62 -8.96 -20.51 -9.19
N GLY A 63 -10.25 -20.60 -8.85
CA GLY A 63 -11.05 -21.79 -9.16
C GLY A 63 -11.16 -22.03 -10.67
N ILE A 64 -11.29 -20.96 -11.45
CA ILE A 64 -11.32 -21.00 -12.93
C ILE A 64 -9.95 -21.45 -13.46
N SER A 65 -8.87 -20.92 -12.92
CA SER A 65 -7.49 -21.26 -13.33
C SER A 65 -7.16 -22.74 -13.04
N ILE A 66 -7.55 -23.25 -11.87
CA ILE A 66 -7.40 -24.67 -11.51
C ILE A 66 -8.24 -25.54 -12.45
N SER A 67 -9.50 -25.16 -12.69
CA SER A 67 -10.38 -25.90 -13.59
C SER A 67 -9.82 -25.95 -15.01
N ASN A 68 -9.28 -24.84 -15.51
CA ASN A 68 -8.64 -24.78 -16.81
C ASN A 68 -7.38 -25.65 -16.88
N ALA A 69 -6.53 -25.63 -15.85
CA ALA A 69 -5.35 -26.49 -15.78
C ALA A 69 -5.73 -27.98 -15.80
N LEU A 70 -6.77 -28.37 -15.05
CA LEU A 70 -7.30 -29.74 -15.06
C LEU A 70 -7.88 -30.11 -16.43
N LEU A 71 -8.65 -29.21 -17.07
CA LEU A 71 -9.16 -29.44 -18.42
C LEU A 71 -8.02 -29.60 -19.43
N THR A 72 -6.96 -28.79 -19.34
CA THR A 72 -5.77 -28.95 -20.19
C THR A 72 -5.11 -30.30 -19.95
N LEU A 73 -4.98 -30.74 -18.69
CA LEU A 73 -4.44 -32.05 -18.33
C LEU A 73 -5.26 -33.18 -18.97
N PHE A 74 -6.56 -33.24 -18.70
CA PHE A 74 -7.45 -34.28 -19.22
C PHE A 74 -7.56 -34.27 -20.75
N ASN A 75 -7.56 -33.09 -21.38
CA ASN A 75 -7.58 -33.00 -22.84
C ASN A 75 -6.22 -33.36 -23.47
N SER A 76 -5.14 -33.39 -22.69
CA SER A 76 -3.79 -33.73 -23.15
C SER A 76 -3.41 -35.21 -22.92
N ASP A 77 -4.34 -36.04 -22.43
CA ASP A 77 -4.15 -37.44 -22.00
C ASP A 77 -3.43 -38.34 -23.04
N GLY A 78 -3.40 -37.96 -24.32
CA GLY A 78 -2.68 -38.69 -25.37
C GLY A 78 -1.23 -38.25 -25.65
N ILE A 79 -0.86 -37.00 -25.37
CA ILE A 79 0.47 -36.44 -25.72
C ILE A 79 1.43 -36.54 -24.54
N GLN A 80 1.00 -36.10 -23.35
CA GLN A 80 1.87 -36.09 -22.16
C GLN A 80 2.22 -37.50 -21.70
N ASN A 81 1.27 -38.45 -21.76
CA ASN A 81 1.53 -39.84 -21.39
C ASN A 81 2.54 -40.50 -22.32
N LYS A 82 2.53 -40.20 -23.62
CA LYS A 82 3.50 -40.78 -24.54
C LYS A 82 4.92 -40.30 -24.25
N ASP A 83 5.09 -38.99 -24.06
CA ASP A 83 6.40 -38.42 -23.74
C ASP A 83 6.93 -38.94 -22.39
N ILE A 84 6.05 -39.13 -21.40
CA ILE A 84 6.41 -39.71 -20.10
C ILE A 84 6.75 -41.20 -20.24
N ILE A 85 6.00 -41.98 -21.02
CA ILE A 85 6.28 -43.40 -21.25
C ILE A 85 7.61 -43.59 -22.01
N ASP A 86 7.86 -42.74 -23.03
CA ASP A 86 9.08 -42.79 -23.84
C ASP A 86 10.34 -42.44 -23.00
N GLN A 87 10.20 -41.59 -21.97
CA GLN A 87 11.32 -41.20 -21.09
C GLN A 87 11.47 -42.05 -19.82
N CYS A 88 10.36 -42.46 -19.19
CA CYS A 88 10.35 -43.09 -17.87
C CYS A 88 9.99 -44.60 -17.91
N GLY A 89 9.50 -45.12 -19.05
CA GLY A 89 9.03 -46.49 -19.18
C GLY A 89 7.59 -46.69 -18.67
N TYR A 90 7.01 -47.85 -18.95
CA TYR A 90 5.66 -48.20 -18.51
C TYR A 90 5.61 -48.46 -16.99
N ILE A 91 4.70 -47.79 -16.31
CA ILE A 91 4.32 -48.12 -14.92
C ILE A 91 3.31 -49.27 -15.01
N HIS A 92 3.69 -50.44 -14.49
CA HIS A 92 2.89 -51.66 -14.49
C HIS A 92 1.87 -51.70 -13.36
#